data_AF-A0A935Q137-F1
#
_entry.id   AF-A0A935Q137-F1
#
_cell.length_a   1.000
_cell.length_b   1.000
_cell.length_c   1.000
_cell.angle_alpha   90.00
_cell.angle_beta   90.00
_cell.angle_gamma   90.00
#
_symmetry.space_group_name_H-M   'P 1'
#
loop_
_entity.id
_entity.type
_entity.pdbx_description
1 polymer ?
#
loop_
_entity_poly.entity_id
_entity_poly.type
_entity_poly.pdbx_seq_one_letter_code
_entity_poly.pdbx_strand_id
1 'polypeptide(L)' 'MIQTVEAVIDPQGNVRLLEPVHVRASRRVLVTILDDEPAVASETTLLSEAALAIDWNRPEEETAWSHLQPERLS' A
#
# COMPACT_ATOMS: atom_id res chain seq x y z
N MET A 1 -16.55 0.11 0.91
CA MET A 1 -15.24 0.75 0.65
C MET A 1 -14.29 0.32 1.74
N ILE A 2 -13.09 -0.14 1.36
CA ILE A 2 -12.00 -0.41 2.29
C ILE A 2 -11.31 0.92 2.57
N GLN A 3 -11.02 1.20 3.84
CA GLN A 3 -10.30 2.39 4.26
C GLN A 3 -9.05 1.93 4.99
N THR A 4 -7.89 2.42 4.57
CA THR A 4 -6.61 2.25 5.27
C THR A 4 -6.34 3.50 6.07
N VAL A 5 -5.95 3.34 7.33
CA VAL A 5 -5.73 4.46 8.26
C VAL A 5 -4.41 4.20 8.97
N GLU A 6 -3.59 5.23 9.06
CA GLU A 6 -2.31 5.16 9.73
C GLU A 6 -2.48 5.30 11.25
N ALA A 7 -1.68 4.53 11.99
CA ALA A 7 -1.74 4.46 13.43
C ALA A 7 -0.35 4.16 13.99
N VAL A 8 -0.11 4.60 15.22
CA VAL A 8 1.12 4.31 15.97
C VAL A 8 0.82 3.29 17.04
N ILE A 9 1.72 2.32 17.23
CA ILE A 9 1.67 1.38 18.34
C ILE A 9 2.61 1.87 19.43
N ASP A 10 2.08 2.11 20.62
CA ASP A 10 2.90 2.49 21.76
C ASP A 10 3.66 1.28 22.35
N PRO A 11 4.67 1.48 23.22
CA PRO A 11 5.42 0.38 23.82
C PRO A 11 4.58 -0.57 24.69
N GLN A 12 3.36 -0.18 25.05
CA GLN A 12 2.41 -1.01 25.78
C GLN A 12 1.53 -1.86 24.85
N GLY A 13 1.69 -1.70 23.53
CA GLY A 13 0.96 -2.45 22.50
C GLY A 13 -0.39 -1.83 22.13
N ASN A 14 -0.69 -0.60 22.58
CA ASN A 14 -1.95 0.05 22.21
C ASN A 14 -1.82 0.73 20.86
N VAL A 15 -2.80 0.50 19.98
CA VAL A 15 -2.91 1.13 18.66
C VAL A 15 -3.62 2.47 18.80
N ARG A 16 -2.95 3.56 18.42
CA ARG A 16 -3.50 4.92 18.41
C ARG A 16 -3.61 5.41 16.97
N LEU A 17 -4.85 5.57 16.50
CA LEU A 17 -5.12 6.10 15.16
C LEU A 17 -4.60 7.55 15.07
N LEU A 18 -3.92 7.88 13.98
CA LEU A 18 -3.46 9.26 13.72
C LEU A 18 -4.63 10.15 13.26
N GLU A 19 -5.64 9.54 12.65
CA GLU A 19 -6.85 10.21 12.18
C GLU A 19 -8.11 9.54 12.73
N PRO A 20 -9.19 10.32 12.99
CA PRO A 20 -10.44 9.78 13.49
C PRO A 20 -11.16 8.94 12.44
N VAL A 21 -11.52 7.71 12.82
CA VAL A 21 -12.27 6.79 11.95
C VAL A 21 -13.70 6.64 12.46
N HIS A 22 -14.65 7.06 11.63
CA HIS A 22 -16.06 6.98 11.96
C HIS A 22 -16.65 5.65 11.49
N VAL A 23 -16.89 4.72 12.42
CA VAL A 23 -17.57 3.46 12.14
C VAL A 23 -19.01 3.51 12.65
N ARG A 24 -19.96 3.16 11.77
CA ARG A 24 -21.41 3.16 12.09
C ARG A 24 -21.85 1.95 12.93
N ALA A 25 -21.03 0.92 12.99
CA ALA A 25 -21.24 -0.31 13.75
C ALA A 25 -19.89 -1.01 13.96
N SER A 26 -19.81 -1.97 14.87
CA SER A 26 -18.61 -2.77 15.11
C SER A 26 -18.11 -3.43 13.84
N ARG A 27 -16.82 -3.29 13.54
CA ARG A 27 -16.18 -3.82 12.33
C ARG A 27 -14.90 -4.57 12.68
N ARG A 28 -14.60 -5.59 11.87
CA ARG A 28 -13.30 -6.25 11.89
C ARG A 28 -12.28 -5.33 11.19
N VAL A 29 -11.08 -5.27 11.75
CA VAL A 29 -9.97 -4.50 11.20
C VAL A 29 -8.77 -5.43 10.96
N LEU A 30 -7.93 -5.07 9.99
CA LEU A 30 -6.62 -5.67 9.78
C LEU A 30 -5.58 -4.67 10.27
N VAL A 31 -4.60 -5.15 11.02
CA VAL A 31 -3.48 -4.34 11.50
C VAL A 31 -2.21 -4.87 10.85
N THR A 32 -1.50 -3.99 10.15
CA THR A 32 -0.19 -4.27 9.56
C THR A 32 0.84 -3.43 10.32
N ILE A 33 1.89 -4.06 10.82
CA ILE A 33 2.99 -3.37 11.49
C ILE A 33 4.00 -2.96 10.41
N LEU A 34 4.33 -1.67 10.37
CA LEU A 34 5.35 -1.13 9.48
C LEU A 34 6.63 -0.95 10.29
N ASP A 35 7.77 -1.37 9.73
CA ASP A 35 9.08 -1.13 10.34
C ASP A 35 9.45 0.36 10.24
N ASP A 36 10.14 0.87 11.27
CA ASP A 36 10.32 2.32 11.53
C ASP A 36 11.29 3.03 10.55
N GLU A 37 11.93 2.29 9.65
CA GLU A 37 12.71 2.85 8.55
C GLU A 37 12.48 2.04 7.28
N PRO A 38 12.47 2.65 6.08
CA PRO A 38 12.76 1.88 4.90
C PRO A 38 14.16 1.31 5.12
N ALA A 39 14.26 0.01 5.40
CA ALA A 39 15.54 -0.68 5.43
C ALA A 39 16.25 -0.27 4.15
N VAL A 40 17.29 0.57 4.28
CA VAL A 40 18.06 1.21 3.20
C VAL A 40 17.99 0.31 1.99
N ALA A 41 17.23 0.72 0.96
CA ALA A 41 16.70 -0.16 -0.09
C ALA A 41 17.63 -1.35 -0.29
N SER A 42 17.29 -2.48 0.33
CA SER A 42 18.23 -3.59 0.40
C SER A 42 18.63 -3.96 -1.01
N GLU A 43 19.84 -4.47 -1.23
CA GLU A 43 20.31 -4.85 -2.57
C GLU A 43 19.25 -5.71 -3.31
N THR A 44 18.52 -6.54 -2.56
CA THR A 44 17.33 -7.30 -2.99
C THR A 44 16.20 -6.44 -3.57
N THR A 45 15.88 -5.28 -3.00
CA THR A 45 14.86 -4.34 -3.52
C THR A 45 15.29 -3.75 -4.85
N LEU A 46 16.55 -3.31 -4.97
CA LEU A 46 17.09 -2.75 -6.22
C LEU A 46 17.19 -3.82 -7.32
N LEU A 47 17.61 -5.04 -6.96
CA LEU A 47 17.65 -6.18 -7.87
C LEU A 47 16.24 -6.64 -8.29
N SER A 48 15.27 -6.59 -7.37
CA SER A 48 13.87 -6.93 -7.68
C SER A 48 13.24 -5.90 -8.61
N GLU A 49 13.50 -4.60 -8.42
CA GLU A 49 13.05 -3.55 -9.34
C GLU A 49 13.59 -3.78 -10.75
N ALA A 50 14.90 -4.03 -10.89
CA ALA A 50 15.51 -4.31 -12.18
C ALA A 50 14.98 -5.60 -12.84
N ALA A 51 14.72 -6.64 -12.04
CA ALA A 51 14.17 -7.90 -12.54
C ALA A 51 12.71 -7.77 -12.98
N LEU A 52 11.87 -7.05 -12.21
CA LEU A 52 10.47 -6.82 -12.55
C LEU A 52 10.32 -5.90 -13.77
N ALA A 53 11.19 -4.89 -13.92
CA ALA A 53 11.16 -3.95 -15.04
C ALA A 53 11.30 -4.62 -16.42
N ILE A 54 11.94 -5.79 -16.51
CA ILE A 54 12.15 -6.51 -17.77
C ILE A 54 10.85 -7.12 -18.31
N ASP A 55 9.98 -7.59 -17.42
CA ASP A 55 8.71 -8.21 -17.79
C ASP A 55 7.57 -7.18 -17.73
N TRP A 56 7.56 -6.32 -16.70
CA TRP A 56 6.50 -5.36 -16.38
C TRP A 56 6.40 -4.13 -17.30
N ASN A 57 7.53 -3.66 -17.85
CA ASN A 57 7.56 -2.46 -18.70
C ASN A 57 7.38 -2.79 -20.19
N ARG A 58 6.75 -3.93 -20.50
CA ARG A 58 6.47 -4.25 -21.90
C ARG A 58 5.36 -3.33 -22.44
N PRO A 59 5.50 -2.84 -23.69
CA PRO A 59 4.48 -1.98 -24.30
C PRO A 59 3.11 -2.67 -24.43
N GLU A 60 3.10 -4.01 -24.47
CA GLU A 60 1.91 -4.85 -24.44
C GLU A 60 1.14 -4.72 -23.12
N GLU A 61 1.86 -4.68 -22.00
CA GLU A 61 1.27 -4.47 -20.69
C GLU A 61 0.81 -3.03 -20.53
N GLU A 62 1.58 -2.03 -20.95
CA GLU A 62 1.14 -0.62 -20.93
C GLU A 62 -0.21 -0.43 -21.64
N THR A 63 -0.42 -1.14 -22.76
CA THR A 63 -1.71 -1.17 -23.46
C THR A 63 -2.79 -1.85 -22.62
N ALA A 64 -2.49 -2.98 -21.99
CA ALA A 64 -3.42 -3.67 -21.09
C ALA A 64 -3.82 -2.81 -19.88
N TRP A 65 -2.87 -2.08 -19.26
CA TRP A 65 -3.12 -1.15 -18.16
C TRP A 65 -3.91 0.07 -18.60
N SER A 66 -3.71 0.57 -19.83
CA SER A 66 -4.46 1.71 -20.38
C SER A 66 -5.97 1.46 -20.41
N HIS A 67 -6.40 0.21 -20.64
CA HIS A 67 -7.81 -0.18 -20.67
C HIS A 67 -8.44 -0.31 -19.29
N LEU A 68 -7.63 -0.36 -18.22
CA LEU A 68 -8.09 -0.45 -16.83
C LEU A 68 -8.16 0.93 -16.15
N GLN A 69 -7.76 2.00 -16.85
CA GLN A 69 -7.94 3.35 -16.32
C GLN A 69 -9.43 3.66 -16.22
N PRO A 70 -9.95 4.03 -15.03
CA PRO A 70 -11.35 4.41 -14.90
C PRO A 70 -11.63 5.61 -15.80
N GLU A 71 -12.73 5.55 -16.54
CA GLU A 71 -13.20 6.65 -17.39
C GLU A 71 -13.16 7.95 -16.57
N ARG A 72 -12.36 8.92 -17.02
CA ARG A 72 -12.36 10.26 -16.45
C ARG A 72 -13.74 10.87 -16.71
N LEU A 73 -14.59 10.82 -15.68
CA LEU A 73 -15.95 11.36 -15.65
C LEU A 73 -16.01 12.75 -16.30
N SER A 74 -16.92 12.94 -17.27
CA SER A 74 -17.43 14.23 -17.74
C SER A 74 -18.91 14.10 -18.04
#